data_AF-A0A7X7UUN4-F1
#
_entry.id   AF-A0A7X7UUN4-F1
#
_cell.length_a   1.000
_cell.length_b   1.000
_cell.length_c   1.000
_cell.angle_alpha   90.00
_cell.angle_beta   90.00
_cell.angle_gamma   90.00
#
_symmetry.space_group_name_H-M   'P 1'
#
loop_
_entity.id
_entity.type
_entity.pdbx_description
1 polymer ?
#
loop_
_entity_poly.entity_id
_entity_poly.type
_entity_poly.pdbx_seq_one_letter_code
_entity_poly.pdbx_strand_id
1 'polypeptide(L)'
;MNIPEKAVGVVAFGLKTGIITGDDNIVDVVRKCLINNPDIIRENDIICITEAVVAITQHNIVQLDDVSMEIKAKLNLSDNSTLGVIFPILSRNRFSMLLKAMAKAVPKGKVIIQLMFPAD
;
A
#
# COMPACT_ATOMS: atom_id res chain seq x y z
N MET A 1 -10.36 -10.54 26.91
CA MET A 1 -9.66 -11.83 26.74
C MET A 1 -9.02 -12.22 28.06
N ASN A 2 -9.30 -13.41 28.59
CA ASN A 2 -8.68 -13.87 29.84
C ASN A 2 -7.31 -14.48 29.55
N ILE A 3 -6.33 -13.62 29.25
CA ILE A 3 -4.93 -14.02 29.10
C ILE A 3 -4.29 -14.03 30.50
N PRO A 4 -3.76 -15.17 30.97
CA PRO A 4 -3.07 -15.23 32.27
C PRO A 4 -1.79 -14.39 32.26
N GLU A 5 -1.80 -13.25 32.94
CA GLU A 5 -0.72 -12.25 32.92
C GLU A 5 0.66 -12.77 33.34
N LYS A 6 0.71 -13.77 34.23
CA LYS A 6 1.97 -14.37 34.69
C LYS A 6 2.55 -15.42 33.74
N ALA A 7 1.78 -15.85 32.75
CA ALA A 7 2.18 -16.93 31.83
C ALA A 7 2.55 -16.44 30.44
N VAL A 8 2.35 -15.15 30.14
CA VAL A 8 2.53 -14.58 28.80
C VAL A 8 3.30 -13.26 28.89
N GLY A 9 4.24 -13.05 27.98
CA GLY A 9 4.98 -11.79 27.85
C GLY A 9 4.17 -10.75 27.06
N VAL A 10 4.81 -10.10 26.09
CA VAL A 10 4.14 -9.14 25.19
C VAL A 10 3.13 -9.87 24.31
N VAL A 11 1.91 -9.35 24.23
CA VAL A 11 0.85 -9.86 23.36
C VAL A 11 0.48 -8.78 22.34
N ALA A 12 0.41 -9.17 21.07
CA ALA A 12 -0.12 -8.33 20.00
C ALA A 12 -1.15 -9.15 19.20
N PHE A 13 -2.30 -8.54 18.91
CA PHE A 13 -3.35 -9.16 18.13
C PHE A 13 -4.07 -8.11 17.28
N GLY A 14 -4.68 -8.55 16.17
CA GLY A 14 -5.42 -7.68 15.28
C GLY A 14 -6.89 -7.57 15.69
N LEU A 15 -7.40 -6.33 15.70
CA LEU A 15 -8.83 -6.07 15.76
C LEU A 15 -9.37 -5.85 14.34
N LYS A 16 -10.52 -6.46 14.05
CA LYS A 16 -11.19 -6.26 12.76
C LYS A 16 -12.11 -5.04 12.83
N THR A 17 -12.02 -4.19 11.82
CA THR A 17 -12.96 -3.11 11.56
C THR A 17 -13.90 -3.50 10.41
N GLY A 18 -14.86 -2.62 10.10
CA GLY A 18 -15.53 -2.63 8.80
C GLY A 18 -14.60 -2.20 7.65
N ILE A 19 -15.17 -2.07 6.47
CA ILE A 19 -14.49 -1.46 5.31
C ILE A 19 -14.22 0.01 5.65
N ILE A 20 -12.98 0.45 5.42
CA ILE A 20 -12.55 1.84 5.61
C ILE A 20 -12.48 2.50 4.24
N THR A 21 -13.09 3.67 4.09
CA THR A 21 -13.08 4.47 2.87
C THR A 21 -12.38 5.82 3.10
N GLY A 22 -12.21 6.59 2.02
CA GLY A 22 -11.65 7.94 2.13
C GLY A 22 -12.54 8.92 2.89
N ASP A 23 -13.83 8.63 3.00
CA ASP A 23 -14.79 9.48 3.72
C ASP A 23 -14.79 9.24 5.24
N ASP A 24 -14.06 8.21 5.71
CA ASP A 24 -13.99 7.87 7.12
C ASP A 24 -12.98 8.75 7.88
N ASN A 25 -13.38 9.16 9.08
CA ASN A 25 -12.45 9.70 10.06
C ASN A 25 -11.80 8.55 10.85
N ILE A 26 -10.48 8.39 10.74
CA ILE A 26 -9.75 7.30 11.39
C ILE A 26 -9.89 7.29 12.91
N VAL A 27 -10.00 8.46 13.56
CA VAL A 27 -10.17 8.57 15.02
C VAL A 27 -11.53 7.98 15.42
N ASP A 28 -12.57 8.24 14.64
CA ASP A 28 -13.91 7.70 14.90
C ASP A 28 -13.99 6.20 14.63
N VAL A 29 -13.32 5.71 13.59
CA VAL A 29 -13.20 4.27 13.31
C VAL A 29 -12.54 3.55 14.48
N VAL A 30 -11.42 4.09 14.99
CA VAL A 30 -10.72 3.55 16.17
C VAL A 30 -11.64 3.61 17.38
N ARG A 31 -12.25 4.77 17.68
CA ARG A 31 -13.16 4.94 18.82
C ARG A 31 -14.29 3.92 18.81
N LYS A 32 -14.94 3.70 17.66
CA LYS A 32 -15.98 2.68 17.49
C LYS A 32 -15.44 1.27 17.73
N CYS A 33 -14.25 0.97 17.22
CA CYS A 33 -13.58 -0.31 17.47
C CYS A 33 -13.33 -0.53 18.96
N LEU A 34 -12.87 0.49 19.69
CA LEU A 34 -12.64 0.40 21.14
C LEU A 34 -13.94 0.18 21.92
N ILE A 35 -14.98 0.97 21.65
CA ILE A 35 -16.30 0.87 22.32
C ILE A 35 -16.93 -0.52 22.11
N ASN A 36 -16.75 -1.12 20.94
CA ASN A 36 -17.32 -2.43 20.63
C ASN A 36 -16.55 -3.60 21.24
N ASN A 37 -15.36 -3.37 21.80
CA ASN A 37 -14.48 -4.43 22.32
C ASN A 37 -13.95 -4.13 23.75
N PRO A 38 -14.84 -3.78 24.71
CA PRO A 38 -14.41 -3.29 26.03
C PRO A 38 -13.63 -4.32 26.85
N ASP A 39 -13.88 -5.61 26.65
CA ASP A 39 -13.22 -6.69 27.41
C ASP A 39 -11.86 -7.10 26.84
N ILE A 40 -11.50 -6.56 25.67
CA ILE A 40 -10.29 -6.93 24.93
C ILE A 40 -9.17 -5.91 25.17
N ILE A 41 -9.54 -4.64 25.28
CA ILE A 41 -8.61 -3.52 25.42
C ILE A 41 -8.50 -3.13 26.89
N ARG A 42 -7.29 -2.87 27.35
CA ARG A 42 -6.98 -2.48 28.72
C ARG A 42 -6.36 -1.09 28.77
N GLU A 43 -6.37 -0.51 29.96
CA GLU A 43 -5.66 0.74 30.21
C GLU A 43 -4.16 0.55 29.92
N ASN A 44 -3.56 1.53 29.23
CA ASN A 44 -2.17 1.55 28.74
C ASN A 44 -1.85 0.59 27.57
N ASP A 45 -2.85 -0.04 26.95
CA ASP A 45 -2.63 -0.73 25.69
C ASP A 45 -2.24 0.25 24.56
N ILE A 46 -1.43 -0.24 23.62
CA ILE A 46 -0.98 0.52 22.45
C ILE A 46 -1.83 0.12 21.25
N ILE A 47 -2.50 1.10 20.63
CA ILE A 47 -3.27 0.90 19.40
C ILE A 47 -2.39 1.18 18.19
N CYS A 48 -2.13 0.14 17.40
CA CYS A 48 -1.39 0.23 16.16
C CYS A 48 -2.35 0.26 14.96
N ILE A 49 -2.12 1.18 14.03
CA ILE A 49 -2.89 1.31 12.78
C ILE A 49 -1.91 1.18 11.62
N THR A 50 -2.28 0.46 10.57
CA THR A 50 -1.44 0.34 9.38
C THR A 50 -1.44 1.65 8.59
N GLU A 51 -0.29 2.01 8.03
CA GLU A 51 -0.15 3.22 7.21
C GLU A 51 -1.12 3.26 6.03
N ALA A 52 -1.41 2.10 5.43
CA ALA A 52 -2.37 1.99 4.34
C ALA A 52 -3.77 2.52 4.71
N VAL A 53 -4.22 2.26 5.94
CA VAL A 53 -5.51 2.76 6.44
C VAL A 53 -5.48 4.28 6.59
N VAL A 54 -4.38 4.81 7.16
CA VAL A 54 -4.20 6.26 7.31
C VAL A 54 -4.19 6.94 5.93
N ALA A 55 -3.45 6.38 4.97
CA ALA A 55 -3.35 6.91 3.62
C ALA A 55 -4.71 6.93 2.90
N ILE A 56 -5.56 5.90 3.07
CA ILE A 56 -6.91 5.87 2.52
C ILE A 56 -7.74 7.04 3.04
N THR A 57 -7.80 7.25 4.36
CA THR A 57 -8.59 8.33 4.99
C THR A 57 -8.07 9.74 4.69
N GLN A 58 -6.82 9.87 4.25
CA GLN A 58 -6.22 11.14 3.85
C GLN A 58 -6.27 11.38 2.35
N HIS A 59 -6.90 10.48 1.57
CA HIS A 59 -6.84 10.46 0.11
C HIS A 59 -5.39 10.52 -0.44
N ASN A 60 -4.43 9.99 0.32
CA ASN A 60 -3.02 10.01 -0.02
C ASN A 60 -2.67 8.79 -0.88
N ILE A 61 -3.17 8.80 -2.12
CA ILE A 61 -3.01 7.71 -3.08
C ILE A 61 -2.43 8.29 -4.38
N VAL A 62 -1.36 7.68 -4.87
CA VAL A 62 -0.75 8.03 -6.16
C VAL A 62 -1.52 7.35 -7.29
N GLN A 63 -1.94 8.11 -8.30
CA GLN A 63 -2.60 7.56 -9.48
C GLN A 63 -1.57 7.05 -10.50
N LEU A 64 -1.98 6.09 -11.33
CA LEU A 64 -1.10 5.58 -12.40
C LEU A 64 -0.71 6.65 -13.42
N ASP A 65 -1.57 7.64 -13.61
CA ASP A 65 -1.31 8.74 -14.53
C ASP A 65 -0.20 9.65 -13.99
N ASP A 66 -0.19 9.94 -12.69
CA ASP A 66 0.88 10.70 -12.03
C ASP A 66 2.24 10.02 -12.24
N VAL A 67 2.30 8.71 -12.00
CA VAL A 67 3.51 7.90 -12.23
C VAL A 67 3.94 7.96 -13.70
N SER A 68 2.99 7.84 -14.64
CA SER A 68 3.31 7.85 -16.07
C SER A 68 3.86 9.21 -16.53
N MET A 69 3.30 10.32 -16.03
CA MET A 69 3.77 11.68 -16.31
C MET A 69 5.16 11.90 -15.73
N GLU A 70 5.41 11.43 -14.50
CA GLU A 70 6.71 11.56 -13.84
C GLU A 70 7.81 10.77 -14.57
N ILE A 71 7.53 9.54 -15.02
CA ILE A 71 8.45 8.74 -15.84
C ILE A 71 8.80 9.50 -17.12
N LYS A 72 7.78 10.00 -17.82
CA LYS A 72 7.96 10.74 -19.08
C LYS A 72 8.82 11.98 -18.89
N ALA A 73 8.55 12.76 -17.84
CA ALA A 73 9.28 13.97 -17.51
C ALA A 73 10.73 13.69 -17.12
N LYS A 74 10.97 12.75 -16.18
CA LYS A 74 12.32 12.45 -15.68
C LYS A 74 13.26 11.89 -16.74
N LEU A 75 12.72 11.12 -17.67
CA LEU A 75 13.49 10.46 -18.72
C LEU A 75 13.39 11.20 -20.07
N ASN A 76 12.75 12.37 -20.11
CA ASN A 76 12.52 13.17 -21.33
C ASN A 76 11.95 12.34 -22.50
N LEU A 77 10.96 11.50 -22.22
CA LEU A 77 10.41 10.56 -23.21
C LEU A 77 9.37 11.24 -24.10
N SER A 78 9.39 10.88 -25.38
CA SER A 78 8.30 11.12 -26.34
C SER A 78 7.33 9.93 -26.35
N ASP A 79 6.15 10.12 -26.96
CA ASP A 79 5.14 9.05 -27.06
C ASP A 79 5.64 7.78 -27.76
N ASN A 80 6.61 7.92 -28.68
CA ASN A 80 7.19 6.82 -29.46
C ASN A 80 8.54 6.31 -28.91
N SER A 81 8.96 6.77 -27.73
CA SER A 81 10.22 6.36 -27.12
C SER A 81 10.23 4.87 -26.75
N THR A 82 11.44 4.32 -26.62
CA THR A 82 11.64 2.99 -26.03
C THR A 82 12.05 3.14 -24.58
N LEU A 83 11.26 2.58 -23.66
CA LEU A 83 11.55 2.54 -22.23
C LEU A 83 12.14 1.19 -21.86
N GLY A 84 13.40 1.18 -21.40
CA GLY A 84 14.06 0.00 -20.87
C GLY A 84 13.84 -0.15 -19.36
N VAL A 85 13.43 -1.34 -18.92
CA VAL A 85 13.22 -1.70 -17.52
C VAL A 85 14.14 -2.87 -17.20
N ILE A 86 15.18 -2.62 -16.42
CA ILE A 86 16.23 -3.60 -16.15
C ILE A 86 16.08 -4.15 -14.74
N PHE A 87 16.06 -5.47 -14.64
CA PHE A 87 15.99 -6.25 -13.40
C PHE A 87 14.90 -5.78 -12.44
N PRO A 88 13.64 -5.59 -12.90
CA PRO A 88 12.57 -5.17 -12.02
C PRO A 88 12.25 -6.26 -11.00
N ILE A 89 11.79 -5.86 -9.82
CA ILE A 89 11.18 -6.78 -8.87
C ILE A 89 9.78 -7.14 -9.39
N LEU A 90 9.58 -8.39 -9.78
CA LEU A 90 8.29 -8.93 -10.27
C LEU A 90 7.32 -9.21 -9.12
N SER A 91 7.01 -8.18 -8.32
CA SER A 91 6.04 -8.31 -7.24
C SER A 91 4.64 -8.62 -7.78
N ARG A 92 4.04 -9.71 -7.30
CA ARG A 92 2.63 -10.07 -7.55
C ARG A 92 1.64 -8.93 -7.26
N ASN A 93 1.99 -8.03 -6.34
CA ASN A 93 1.08 -7.01 -5.83
C ASN A 93 1.24 -5.64 -6.49
N ARG A 94 2.36 -5.36 -7.17
CA ARG A 94 2.66 -4.00 -7.68
C ARG A 94 3.14 -3.95 -9.12
N PHE A 95 3.74 -5.03 -9.64
CA PHE A 95 4.41 -4.94 -10.93
C PHE A 95 3.44 -4.67 -12.09
N SER A 96 2.27 -5.30 -12.11
CA SER A 96 1.26 -5.09 -13.17
C SER A 96 0.78 -3.64 -13.25
N MET A 97 0.57 -3.00 -12.10
CA MET A 97 0.18 -1.59 -12.00
C MET A 97 1.29 -0.66 -12.50
N LEU A 98 2.53 -0.90 -12.07
CA LEU A 98 3.68 -0.12 -12.55
C LEU A 98 3.92 -0.34 -14.04
N LEU A 99 3.78 -1.56 -14.55
CA LEU A 99 3.90 -1.86 -15.98
C LEU A 99 2.86 -1.11 -16.80
N LYS A 100 1.63 -1.01 -16.30
CA LYS A 100 0.58 -0.20 -16.93
C LYS A 100 0.95 1.29 -16.96
N ALA A 101 1.51 1.84 -15.89
CA ALA A 101 2.00 3.23 -15.86
C ALA A 101 3.17 3.44 -16.83
N MET A 102 4.12 2.50 -16.89
CA MET A 102 5.25 2.53 -17.83
C MET A 102 4.78 2.49 -19.29
N ALA A 103 3.82 1.63 -19.61
CA ALA A 103 3.22 1.59 -20.95
C ALA A 103 2.47 2.88 -21.31
N LYS A 104 1.76 3.49 -20.34
CA LYS A 104 1.12 4.80 -20.51
C LYS A 104 2.11 5.94 -20.77
N ALA A 105 3.34 5.84 -20.26
CA ALA A 105 4.36 6.86 -20.49
C ALA A 105 4.87 6.89 -21.96
N VAL A 106 4.79 5.76 -22.67
CA VAL A 106 5.22 5.60 -24.08
C VAL A 106 4.11 4.94 -24.94
N PRO A 107 2.94 5.58 -25.11
CA PRO A 107 1.74 4.95 -25.66
C PRO A 107 1.86 4.51 -27.14
N LYS A 108 2.84 5.06 -27.88
CA LYS A 108 3.15 4.71 -29.27
C LYS A 108 4.55 4.09 -29.40
N GLY A 109 5.17 3.76 -28.28
CA GLY A 109 6.55 3.29 -28.17
C GLY A 109 6.62 1.82 -27.77
N LYS A 110 7.69 1.46 -27.06
CA LYS A 110 7.91 0.09 -26.56
C LYS A 110 8.42 0.12 -25.14
N VAL A 111 7.96 -0.81 -24.32
CA VAL A 111 8.57 -1.12 -23.02
C VAL A 111 9.35 -2.42 -23.18
N ILE A 112 10.67 -2.38 -22.98
CA ILE A 112 11.56 -3.55 -23.02
C ILE A 112 11.91 -3.90 -21.59
N ILE A 113 11.61 -5.14 -21.19
CA ILE A 113 11.88 -5.62 -19.84
C ILE A 113 12.99 -6.66 -19.91
N GLN A 114 14.07 -6.43 -19.17
CA GLN A 114 15.16 -7.39 -19.00
C GLN A 114 15.10 -7.97 -17.59
N LEU A 115 14.84 -9.27 -17.48
CA LEU A 115 14.82 -10.00 -16.21
C LEU A 115 16.22 -10.53 -15.87
N MET A 116 16.49 -10.80 -14.59
CA MET A 116 17.72 -11.50 -14.20
C MET A 116 17.58 -13.00 -14.50
N PHE A 117 18.61 -13.58 -15.09
CA PHE A 117 18.82 -15.04 -15.19
C PHE A 117 19.87 -15.42 -14.12
N PRO A 118 19.77 -16.54 -13.38
CA PRO A 118 18.94 -17.74 -13.61
C PRO A 118 17.68 -17.85 -12.75
N ALA A 119 17.26 -16.81 -12.02
CA ALA A 119 16.05 -16.84 -11.21
C ALA A 119 15.46 -15.44 -11.04
N ASP A 120 14.19 -15.30 -11.39
CA ASP A 120 13.27 -14.27 -10.94
C ASP A 120 12.36 -14.78 -9.81
#